data_AF-A0A810NFW7-F1
#
_entry.id   AF-A0A810NFW7-F1
#
_cell.length_a   1.000
_cell.length_b   1.000
_cell.length_c   1.000
_cell.angle_alpha   90.00
_cell.angle_beta   90.00
_cell.angle_gamma   90.00
#
_symmetry.space_group_name_H-M   'P 1'
#
loop_
_entity.id
_entity.type
_entity.pdbx_description
1 polymer ?
#
loop_
_entity_poly.entity_id
_entity_poly.type
_entity_poly.pdbx_seq_one_letter_code
_entity_poly.pdbx_strand_id
1 'polypeptide(L)'
;MYSVFGALWFVDPDAMLPAVRRRLRGALAFSWSHLNGVTAAARWDFTAPEWAERLDKHGFADIECREIGRPTNAGRGHPTFLVRARTGS
;
A
#
# COMPACT_ATOMS: atom_id res chain seq x y z
N MET A 1 3.82 1.80 -12.53
CA MET A 1 4.57 0.72 -11.87
C MET A 1 3.57 -0.06 -11.03
N TYR A 2 3.43 -1.37 -11.24
CA TYR A 2 2.58 -2.25 -10.44
C TYR A 2 3.54 -3.20 -9.71
N SER A 3 3.47 -3.30 -8.39
CA SER A 3 4.40 -4.11 -7.61
C SER A 3 3.61 -4.95 -6.62
N VAL A 4 3.68 -6.28 -6.81
CA VAL A 4 3.04 -7.31 -5.96
C VAL A 4 3.66 -7.34 -4.55
N PHE A 5 4.87 -6.79 -4.40
CA PHE A 5 5.59 -6.67 -3.14
C PHE A 5 6.00 -5.23 -2.88
N GLY A 6 5.20 -4.24 -3.34
CA GLY A 6 5.53 -2.82 -3.39
C GLY A 6 6.67 -2.45 -2.45
N ALA A 7 7.80 -1.95 -2.98
CA ALA A 7 9.02 -1.64 -2.24
C ALA A 7 8.79 -0.87 -0.91
N LEU A 8 7.61 -0.26 -0.77
CA LEU A 8 6.95 0.16 0.46
C LEU A 8 7.08 -0.80 1.67
N TRP A 9 7.12 -2.13 1.49
CA TRP A 9 6.99 -3.04 2.65
C TRP A 9 8.25 -3.10 3.52
N PHE A 10 9.42 -2.77 2.95
CA PHE A 10 10.72 -2.86 3.63
C PHE A 10 11.34 -1.50 3.95
N VAL A 11 10.68 -0.41 3.57
CA VAL A 11 11.16 0.96 3.81
C VAL A 11 10.15 1.67 4.69
N ASP A 12 10.62 2.39 5.70
CA ASP A 12 9.77 3.26 6.51
C ASP A 12 8.91 4.18 5.62
N PRO A 13 7.57 4.05 5.63
CA PRO A 13 6.73 4.87 4.78
C PRO A 13 6.75 6.35 5.17
N ASP A 14 7.03 6.69 6.43
CA ASP A 14 7.19 8.10 6.82
C ASP A 14 8.44 8.75 6.19
N ALA A 15 9.46 7.95 5.87
CA ALA A 15 10.62 8.41 5.10
C ALA A 15 10.39 8.33 3.58
N MET A 16 9.71 7.27 3.11
CA MET A 16 9.56 6.98 1.69
C MET A 16 8.50 7.85 1.01
N LEU A 17 7.34 8.07 1.63
CA LEU A 17 6.21 8.78 1.03
C LEU A 17 6.57 10.22 0.60
N PRO A 18 7.30 11.02 1.40
CA PRO A 18 7.80 12.33 0.94
C PRO A 18 8.73 12.24 -0.27
N ALA A 19 9.58 11.21 -0.34
CA ALA A 19 10.52 11.02 -1.46
C ALA A 19 9.80 10.61 -2.75
N VAL A 20 8.77 9.77 -2.64
CA VAL A 20 7.88 9.39 -3.75
C VAL A 20 7.11 10.60 -4.24
N ARG A 21 6.45 11.35 -3.34
CA ARG A 21 5.68 12.55 -3.69
C ARG A 21 6.50 13.56 -4.50
N ARG A 22 7.76 13.78 -4.13
CA ARG A 22 8.66 14.73 -4.80
C ARG A 22 8.96 14.37 -6.26
N ARG A 23 8.90 13.08 -6.61
CA ARG A 23 9.32 12.57 -7.92
C ARG A 23 8.16 12.11 -8.79
N LEU A 24 7.05 11.71 -8.16
CA LEU A 24 5.89 11.18 -8.84
C LEU A 24 5.09 12.31 -9.47
N ARG A 25 4.82 12.22 -10.78
CA ARG A 25 3.86 13.07 -11.47
C ARG A 25 2.64 12.23 -11.82
N GLY A 26 1.63 12.22 -10.95
CA GLY A 26 0.40 11.45 -11.16
C GLY A 26 -0.01 10.60 -9.96
N ALA A 27 -0.28 9.31 -10.21
CA ALA A 27 -0.86 8.40 -9.22
C ALA A 27 0.15 7.37 -8.69
N LEU A 28 0.12 7.17 -7.37
CA LEU A 28 0.75 6.06 -6.66
C LEU A 28 -0.30 4.96 -6.54
N ALA A 29 0.01 3.74 -6.95
CA ALA A 29 -0.86 2.60 -6.76
C ALA A 29 -0.05 1.35 -6.41
N PHE A 30 -0.49 0.60 -5.41
CA PHE A 30 0.11 -0.66 -5.01
C PHE A 30 -0.94 -1.60 -4.41
N SER A 31 -0.63 -2.89 -4.38
CA SER A 31 -1.45 -3.90 -3.72
C SER A 31 -0.59 -4.84 -2.90
N TRP A 32 -1.17 -5.41 -1.84
CA TRP A 32 -0.51 -6.45 -1.05
C TRP A 32 -1.52 -7.46 -0.50
N SER A 33 -1.03 -8.64 -0.11
CA SER A 33 -1.80 -9.64 0.62
C SER A 33 -0.95 -10.14 1.79
N HIS A 34 -1.55 -10.37 2.95
CA HIS A 34 -0.83 -10.98 4.08
C HIS A 34 -0.24 -12.32 3.65
N LEU A 35 1.08 -12.47 3.73
CA LEU A 35 1.75 -13.75 3.59
C LEU A 35 1.95 -14.35 4.99
N ASN A 36 1.32 -15.50 5.22
CA ASN A 36 1.65 -16.33 6.39
C ASN A 36 2.99 -17.02 6.12
N GLY A 37 3.97 -16.85 7.00
CA GLY A 37 5.22 -17.62 6.97
C GLY A 37 6.49 -16.83 6.65
N VAL A 38 6.39 -15.54 6.28
CA VAL A 38 7.54 -14.62 6.23
C VAL A 38 7.48 -13.72 7.46
N THR A 39 7.86 -14.26 8.62
CA THR A 39 7.93 -13.51 9.89
C THR A 39 9.32 -12.94 10.17
N ALA A 40 10.30 -13.29 9.34
CA ALA A 40 11.72 -12.98 9.59
C ALA A 40 12.16 -11.60 9.10
N ALA A 41 11.34 -10.88 8.33
CA ALA A 41 11.67 -9.55 7.85
C ALA A 41 10.89 -8.50 8.65
N ALA A 42 11.61 -7.51 9.21
CA ALA A 42 10.99 -6.31 9.75
C ALA A 42 10.23 -5.62 8.61
N ARG A 43 8.90 -5.58 8.74
CA ARG A 43 8.00 -5.11 7.69
C ARG A 43 6.91 -4.25 8.30
N TRP A 44 6.42 -3.31 7.51
CA TRP A 44 5.34 -2.42 7.90
C TRP A 44 3.99 -3.00 7.47
N ASP A 45 3.33 -3.74 8.36
CA ASP A 45 2.02 -4.37 8.15
C ASP A 45 0.86 -3.41 8.47
N PHE A 46 0.77 -2.31 7.73
CA PHE A 46 -0.35 -1.38 7.91
C PHE A 46 -1.64 -1.91 7.29
N THR A 47 -2.74 -1.78 8.02
CA THR A 47 -4.10 -1.94 7.53
C THR A 47 -4.46 -0.86 6.50
N ALA A 48 -5.55 -1.06 5.76
CA ALA A 48 -6.03 -0.06 4.81
C ALA A 48 -6.28 1.34 5.43
N PRO A 49 -6.90 1.47 6.63
CA PRO A 49 -7.03 2.76 7.30
C PRO A 49 -5.69 3.40 7.67
N GLU A 50 -4.73 2.61 8.17
CA GLU A 50 -3.40 3.10 8.55
C GLU A 50 -2.58 3.59 7.34
N TRP A 51 -2.79 2.99 6.17
CA TRP A 51 -2.25 3.50 4.91
C TRP A 51 -2.90 4.80 4.48
N ALA A 52 -4.22 4.92 4.61
CA ALA A 52 -4.94 6.13 4.26
C ALA A 52 -4.48 7.32 5.11
N GLU A 53 -4.35 7.14 6.42
CA GLU A 53 -3.85 8.15 7.35
C GLU A 53 -2.45 8.64 6.97
N ARG A 54 -1.54 7.72 6.65
CA ARG A 54 -0.17 8.07 6.26
C ARG A 54 -0.13 8.82 4.93
N LEU A 55 -0.91 8.39 3.95
CA LEU A 55 -0.98 9.06 2.66
C LEU A 55 -1.49 10.50 2.82
N ASP A 56 -2.54 10.69 3.63
CA ASP A 56 -3.11 12.01 3.92
C ASP A 56 -2.10 12.91 4.64
N LYS A 57 -1.46 12.38 5.71
CA LYS A 57 -0.38 13.06 6.45
C LYS A 57 0.76 13.57 5.54
N HIS A 58 1.07 12.83 4.47
CA HIS A 58 2.13 13.19 3.51
C HIS A 58 1.63 13.95 2.27
N GLY A 59 0.39 14.45 2.32
CA GLY A 59 -0.19 15.35 1.32
C GLY A 59 -0.67 14.66 0.04
N PHE A 60 -0.80 13.34 0.03
CA PHE A 60 -1.47 12.68 -1.08
C PHE A 60 -2.97 13.01 -1.07
N ALA A 61 -3.57 13.01 -2.25
CA ALA A 61 -4.99 13.30 -2.48
C ALA A 61 -5.64 12.14 -3.25
N ASP A 62 -6.98 12.14 -3.38
CA ASP A 62 -7.71 11.07 -4.10
C ASP A 62 -7.32 9.67 -3.59
N ILE A 63 -7.28 9.53 -2.25
CA ILE A 63 -6.82 8.33 -1.56
C ILE A 63 -7.95 7.28 -1.58
N GLU A 64 -7.65 6.13 -2.16
CA GLU A 64 -8.50 4.95 -2.17
C GLU A 64 -7.71 3.79 -1.56
N CYS A 65 -8.09 3.35 -0.36
CA CYS A 65 -7.56 2.16 0.28
C CYS A 65 -8.72 1.18 0.46
N ARG A 66 -8.70 0.06 -0.26
CA ARG A 66 -9.77 -0.94 -0.18
C ARG A 66 -9.24 -2.36 -0.06
N GLU A 67 -9.94 -3.14 0.73
CA GLU A 67 -9.77 -4.58 0.78
C GLU A 67 -10.61 -5.21 -0.34
N ILE A 68 -9.95 -5.94 -1.22
CA ILE A 68 -10.58 -6.76 -2.23
C ILE A 68 -10.67 -8.16 -1.65
N GLY A 69 -11.91 -8.53 -1.30
CA GLY A 69 -12.24 -9.88 -0.90
C GLY A 69 -11.79 -10.88 -1.95
N ARG A 70 -11.45 -12.07 -1.47
CA ARG A 70 -11.05 -13.19 -2.30
C ARG A 70 -12.13 -13.55 -3.34
N PRO A 71 -11.77 -13.96 -4.57
CA PRO A 71 -12.71 -14.62 -5.47
C PRO A 71 -13.38 -15.82 -4.79
N THR A 72 -14.71 -15.90 -4.89
CA THR A 72 -15.56 -16.87 -4.16
C THR A 72 -15.18 -18.33 -4.45
N ASN A 73 -14.53 -18.59 -5.58
CA ASN A 73 -14.15 -19.93 -6.06
C ASN A 73 -12.70 -20.32 -5.76
N ALA A 74 -11.87 -19.42 -5.23
CA ALA A 74 -10.54 -19.81 -4.81
C ALA A 74 -10.66 -20.58 -3.47
N GLY A 75 -9.82 -21.58 -3.16
CA GLY A 75 -9.86 -22.34 -1.88
C GLY A 75 -9.44 -21.57 -0.60
N ARG A 76 -8.19 -21.74 -0.11
CA ARG A 76 -7.58 -20.98 1.02
C ARG A 76 -6.74 -19.79 0.54
N GLY A 77 -6.59 -18.72 1.34
CA GLY A 77 -5.89 -17.48 0.94
C GLY A 77 -6.43 -16.21 1.62
N HIS A 78 -5.69 -15.11 1.48
CA HIS A 78 -5.94 -13.82 2.15
C HIS A 78 -6.59 -12.80 1.22
N PRO A 79 -7.27 -11.78 1.76
CA PRO A 79 -7.70 -10.65 0.96
C PRO A 79 -6.52 -9.93 0.30
N THR A 80 -6.81 -9.23 -0.80
CA THR A 80 -5.84 -8.35 -1.46
C THR A 80 -6.21 -6.92 -1.13
N PHE A 81 -5.31 -6.20 -0.50
CA PHE A 81 -5.46 -4.78 -0.29
C PHE A 81 -5.00 -4.04 -1.54
N LEU A 82 -5.77 -3.05 -1.96
CA LEU A 82 -5.44 -2.13 -3.03
C LEU A 82 -5.37 -0.72 -2.45
N VAL A 83 -4.28 -0.03 -2.72
CA VAL A 83 -4.05 1.36 -2.35
C VAL A 83 -3.77 2.17 -3.62
N ARG A 84 -4.46 3.29 -3.76
CA ARG A 84 -4.24 4.28 -4.81
C ARG A 84 -4.30 5.67 -4.19
N ALA A 85 -3.44 6.57 -4.65
CA ALA A 85 -3.49 7.98 -4.31
C ALA A 85 -2.85 8.82 -5.41
N ARG A 86 -3.06 10.13 -5.41
CA ARG A 86 -2.42 11.10 -6.30
C ARG A 86 -1.55 12.05 -5.52
N THR A 87 -0.49 12.56 -6.14
CA THR A 87 0.23 13.72 -5.61
C THR A 87 -0.71 14.93 -5.73
N GLY A 88 -1.22 15.42 -4.61
CA GLY A 88 -2.00 16.67 -4.58
C GLY A 88 -1.17 17.83 -5.16
N SER A 89 -1.82 18.63 -6.00
CA SER A 89 -1.26 19.80 -6.69
C SER A 89 -0.46 20.73 -5.78
#